data_AF-A0A8J8B2F1-F1
#
_entry.id   AF-A0A8J8B2F1-F1
#
_cell.length_a   1.000
_cell.length_b   1.000
_cell.length_c   1.000
_cell.angle_alpha   90.00
_cell.angle_beta   90.00
_cell.angle_gamma   90.00
#
_symmetry.space_group_name_H-M   'P 1'
#
loop_
_entity.id
_entity.type
_entity.pdbx_description
1 polymer ?
#
loop_
_entity_poly.entity_id
_entity_poly.type
_entity_poly.pdbx_seq_one_letter_code
_entity_poly.pdbx_strand_id
1 'polypeptide(L)'
;MKCEIIKDLLPSYIDDLTSSESNMEIEEHLKDCSQCKECLEQMKAEVKAENPRYDKAKIKPFKKLNRRIFYSVLITLGVCILITGVYFYFFEIGWKADSKDMNVEYSYQNGTLTIDFELTDGRVLTPWIIRNKKITGPAAEISFRECYSSILDDRGKYPNQFSWGIGYMDEKGNVMKFSEDDFIILHFKDKTETIYLQDIVKELSI
;
A
#
# COMPACT_ATOMS: atom_id res chain seq x y z
N MET A 1 -9.30 -12.95 -73.81
CA MET A 1 -10.07 -13.63 -72.74
C MET A 1 -11.58 -13.58 -73.02
N LYS A 2 -12.39 -14.55 -72.54
CA LYS A 2 -13.85 -14.54 -72.70
C LYS A 2 -14.50 -13.62 -71.65
N CYS A 3 -15.48 -12.81 -72.04
CA CYS A 3 -16.13 -11.82 -71.15
C CYS A 3 -16.71 -12.43 -69.86
N GLU A 4 -17.28 -13.64 -69.93
CA GLU A 4 -17.84 -14.31 -68.74
C GLU A 4 -16.77 -14.61 -67.68
N ILE A 5 -15.57 -15.01 -68.11
CA ILE A 5 -14.45 -15.27 -67.20
C ILE A 5 -13.99 -13.95 -66.55
N ILE A 6 -13.98 -12.86 -67.32
CA ILE A 6 -13.62 -11.54 -66.79
C ILE A 6 -14.62 -11.10 -65.72
N LYS A 7 -15.92 -11.19 -65.99
CA LYS A 7 -16.99 -10.84 -65.04
C LYS A 7 -16.90 -11.62 -63.74
N ASP A 8 -16.60 -12.92 -63.81
CA ASP A 8 -16.42 -13.77 -62.61
C ASP A 8 -15.21 -13.34 -61.77
N LEU A 9 -14.17 -12.78 -62.41
CA LEU A 9 -12.95 -12.31 -61.75
C LEU A 9 -13.03 -10.85 -61.28
N LEU A 10 -13.97 -10.03 -61.79
CA LEU A 10 -14.09 -8.61 -61.43
C LEU A 10 -14.26 -8.36 -59.94
N PRO A 11 -15.09 -9.11 -59.17
CA PRO A 11 -15.19 -8.90 -57.72
C PRO A 11 -13.85 -9.10 -57.02
N SER A 12 -13.17 -10.20 -57.30
CA SER A 12 -11.83 -10.50 -56.75
C SER A 12 -10.77 -9.48 -57.17
N TYR A 13 -10.89 -8.92 -58.38
CA TYR A 13 -10.02 -7.84 -58.87
C TYR A 13 -10.28 -6.52 -58.14
N ILE A 14 -11.54 -6.18 -57.83
CA ILE A 14 -11.89 -4.99 -57.03
C ILE A 14 -11.36 -5.10 -55.61
N ASP A 15 -11.33 -6.31 -55.04
CA ASP A 15 -10.82 -6.60 -53.70
C ASP A 15 -9.29 -6.81 -53.66
N ASP A 16 -8.57 -6.60 -54.78
CA ASP A 16 -7.13 -6.82 -54.93
C ASP A 16 -6.66 -8.25 -54.56
N LEU A 17 -7.50 -9.25 -54.78
CA LEU A 17 -7.24 -10.68 -54.47
C LEU A 17 -6.77 -11.50 -55.68
N THR A 18 -6.64 -10.89 -56.86
CA THR A 18 -6.15 -11.52 -58.08
C THR A 18 -4.63 -11.41 -58.22
N SER A 19 -4.02 -12.36 -58.94
CA SER A 19 -2.58 -12.33 -59.20
C SER A 19 -2.21 -11.25 -60.22
N SER A 20 -0.95 -10.82 -60.24
CA SER A 20 -0.46 -9.81 -61.20
C SER A 20 -0.62 -10.23 -62.66
N GLU A 21 -0.50 -11.53 -62.96
CA GLU A 21 -0.72 -12.09 -64.29
C GLU A 21 -2.19 -11.97 -64.72
N SER A 22 -3.12 -12.30 -63.80
CA SER A 22 -4.55 -12.12 -64.05
C SER A 22 -4.94 -10.65 -64.19
N ASN A 23 -4.30 -9.74 -63.45
CA ASN A 23 -4.56 -8.30 -63.55
C ASN A 23 -4.21 -7.75 -64.93
N MET A 24 -3.07 -8.18 -65.49
CA MET A 24 -2.64 -7.75 -66.82
C MET A 24 -3.64 -8.16 -67.92
N GLU A 25 -4.10 -9.41 -67.87
CA GLU A 25 -5.11 -9.95 -68.80
C GLU A 25 -6.47 -9.25 -68.66
N ILE A 26 -6.89 -8.95 -67.43
CA ILE A 26 -8.13 -8.22 -67.16
C ILE A 26 -8.03 -6.78 -67.70
N GLU A 27 -6.91 -6.09 -67.44
CA GLU A 27 -6.70 -4.71 -67.91
C GLU A 27 -6.62 -4.61 -69.43
N GLU A 28 -6.00 -5.58 -70.11
CA GLU A 28 -5.98 -5.64 -71.56
C GLU A 28 -7.39 -5.83 -72.13
N HIS A 29 -8.18 -6.75 -71.55
CA HIS A 29 -9.56 -6.97 -71.97
C HIS A 29 -10.47 -5.75 -71.74
N LEU A 30 -10.27 -5.01 -70.63
CA LEU A 30 -11.05 -3.82 -70.31
C LEU A 30 -10.77 -2.62 -71.24
N LYS A 31 -9.64 -2.61 -71.95
CA LYS A 31 -9.35 -1.59 -72.98
C LYS A 31 -10.25 -1.77 -74.20
N ASP A 32 -10.50 -3.02 -74.59
CA ASP A 32 -11.19 -3.35 -75.84
C ASP A 32 -12.67 -3.74 -75.65
N CYS A 33 -13.12 -4.00 -74.42
CA CYS A 33 -14.49 -4.42 -74.12
C CYS A 33 -15.26 -3.42 -73.25
N SER A 34 -16.19 -2.68 -73.87
CA SER A 34 -17.05 -1.70 -73.19
C SER A 34 -18.00 -2.33 -72.17
N GLN A 35 -18.51 -3.53 -72.43
CA GLN A 35 -19.46 -4.23 -71.54
C GLN A 35 -18.83 -4.60 -70.20
N CYS A 36 -17.60 -5.13 -70.21
CA CYS A 36 -16.87 -5.48 -68.99
C CYS A 36 -16.46 -4.23 -68.20
N LYS A 37 -16.18 -3.12 -68.89
CA LYS A 37 -15.87 -1.83 -68.26
C LYS A 37 -17.08 -1.25 -67.53
N GLU A 38 -18.26 -1.30 -68.12
CA GLU A 38 -19.49 -0.84 -67.48
C GLU A 38 -19.82 -1.67 -66.24
N CYS A 39 -19.64 -3.00 -66.32
CA CYS A 39 -19.84 -3.90 -65.19
C CYS A 39 -18.89 -3.58 -64.00
N LEU A 40 -17.61 -3.33 -64.29
CA LEU A 40 -16.63 -2.91 -63.28
C LEU A 40 -17.04 -1.59 -62.58
N GLU A 41 -17.50 -0.60 -63.35
CA GLU A 41 -17.92 0.69 -62.79
C GLU A 41 -19.19 0.57 -61.93
N GLN A 42 -20.15 -0.26 -62.33
CA GLN A 42 -21.35 -0.55 -61.54
C GLN A 42 -20.98 -1.19 -60.19
N MET A 43 -20.14 -2.22 -60.19
CA MET A 43 -19.68 -2.87 -58.96
C MET A 43 -18.89 -1.91 -58.05
N LYS A 44 -18.01 -1.07 -58.61
CA LYS A 44 -17.28 -0.04 -57.85
C LYS A 44 -18.20 1.03 -57.26
N ALA A 45 -19.30 1.36 -57.94
CA ALA A 45 -20.29 2.31 -57.45
C ALA A 45 -21.08 1.74 -56.26
N GLU A 46 -21.44 0.46 -56.30
CA GLU A 46 -22.07 -0.25 -55.18
C GLU A 46 -21.16 -0.29 -53.94
N VAL A 47 -19.89 -0.65 -54.11
CA VAL A 47 -18.89 -0.66 -53.02
C VAL A 47 -18.71 0.73 -52.38
N LYS A 48 -18.77 1.81 -53.17
CA LYS A 48 -18.72 3.18 -52.63
C LYS A 48 -19.98 3.56 -51.84
N ALA A 49 -21.15 3.08 -52.24
CA ALA A 49 -22.40 3.31 -51.52
C ALA A 49 -22.45 2.54 -50.19
N GLU A 50 -21.80 1.37 -50.14
CA GLU A 50 -21.78 0.47 -48.98
C GLU A 50 -20.64 0.71 -47.99
N ASN A 51 -19.84 1.77 -48.18
CA ASN A 51 -18.84 2.21 -47.22
C ASN A 51 -19.44 3.35 -46.36
N PRO A 52 -20.25 3.06 -45.32
CA PRO A 52 -20.52 4.08 -44.32
C PRO A 52 -19.15 4.36 -43.71
N ARG A 53 -18.58 5.53 -44.03
CA ARG A 53 -17.41 6.07 -43.32
C ARG A 53 -17.59 5.73 -41.86
N TYR A 54 -16.79 4.80 -41.35
CA TYR A 54 -16.86 4.38 -39.96
C TYR A 54 -16.40 5.57 -39.14
N ASP A 55 -17.36 6.43 -38.80
CA ASP A 55 -17.11 7.72 -38.21
C ASP A 55 -16.66 7.46 -36.78
N LYS A 56 -15.34 7.39 -36.58
CA LYS A 56 -14.71 7.26 -35.25
C LYS A 56 -15.21 8.35 -34.30
N ALA A 57 -15.84 9.43 -34.79
CA ALA A 57 -16.50 10.44 -33.97
C ALA A 57 -17.78 9.95 -33.26
N LYS A 58 -18.48 8.91 -33.75
CA LYS A 58 -19.66 8.32 -33.10
C LYS A 58 -19.32 7.38 -31.93
N ILE A 59 -18.04 7.04 -31.72
CA ILE A 59 -17.55 6.32 -30.51
C ILE A 59 -17.24 7.31 -29.36
N LYS A 60 -17.86 8.49 -29.35
CA LYS A 60 -17.71 9.49 -28.27
C LYS A 60 -18.65 9.37 -27.06
N PRO A 61 -19.65 8.46 -26.92
CA PRO A 61 -20.47 8.46 -25.71
C PRO A 61 -19.75 7.83 -24.49
N PHE A 62 -18.80 6.91 -24.71
CA PHE A 62 -18.20 6.15 -23.60
C PHE A 62 -17.07 6.87 -22.86
N LYS A 63 -16.39 7.87 -23.46
CA LYS A 63 -15.31 8.61 -22.78
C LYS A 63 -15.80 9.34 -21.52
N LYS A 64 -17.03 9.85 -21.53
CA LYS A 64 -17.62 10.59 -20.41
C LYS A 64 -18.07 9.66 -19.28
N LEU A 65 -18.58 8.47 -19.63
CA LEU A 65 -18.93 7.41 -18.68
C LEU A 65 -17.69 6.82 -18.02
N ASN A 66 -16.64 6.53 -18.80
CA ASN A 66 -15.36 6.04 -18.28
C ASN A 66 -14.73 7.01 -17.29
N ARG A 67 -14.84 8.33 -17.55
CA ARG A 67 -14.31 9.36 -16.64
C ARG A 67 -15.10 9.45 -15.33
N ARG A 68 -16.44 9.30 -15.35
CA ARG A 68 -17.26 9.25 -14.13
C ARG A 68 -16.95 8.03 -13.29
N ILE A 69 -16.86 6.85 -13.92
CA ILE A 69 -16.50 5.59 -13.25
C ILE A 69 -15.08 5.66 -12.68
N PHE A 70 -14.13 6.22 -13.43
CA PHE A 70 -12.76 6.40 -12.97
C PHE A 70 -12.68 7.30 -11.72
N TYR A 71 -13.39 8.44 -11.72
CA TYR A 71 -13.44 9.29 -10.53
C TYR A 71 -14.18 8.62 -9.37
N SER A 72 -15.27 7.87 -9.61
CA SER A 72 -15.94 7.15 -8.52
C SER A 72 -15.02 6.07 -7.92
N VAL A 73 -14.27 5.33 -8.74
CA VAL A 73 -13.29 4.33 -8.28
C VAL A 73 -12.17 5.00 -7.48
N LEU A 74 -11.64 6.14 -7.95
CA LEU A 74 -10.63 6.90 -7.21
C LEU A 74 -11.16 7.41 -5.86
N ILE A 75 -12.38 7.91 -5.82
CA ILE A 75 -13.03 8.37 -4.57
C ILE A 75 -13.19 7.19 -3.62
N THR A 76 -13.75 6.06 -4.09
CA THR A 76 -13.92 4.86 -3.26
C THR A 76 -12.58 4.35 -2.74
N LEU A 77 -11.56 4.28 -3.59
CA LEU A 77 -10.22 3.87 -3.18
C LEU A 77 -9.64 4.83 -2.13
N GLY A 78 -9.79 6.14 -2.33
CA GLY A 78 -9.39 7.15 -1.36
C GLY A 78 -10.09 6.98 -0.01
N VAL A 79 -11.40 6.74 -0.03
CA VAL A 79 -12.18 6.48 1.19
C VAL A 79 -11.70 5.20 1.89
N CYS A 80 -11.46 4.12 1.17
CA CYS A 80 -10.93 2.89 1.75
C CYS A 80 -9.55 3.11 2.40
N ILE A 81 -8.65 3.83 1.73
CA ILE A 81 -7.32 4.15 2.29
C ILE A 81 -7.45 5.00 3.55
N LEU A 82 -8.37 5.99 3.56
CA LEU A 82 -8.61 6.82 4.74
C LEU A 82 -9.16 6.00 5.90
N ILE A 83 -10.17 5.16 5.68
CA ILE A 83 -10.75 4.30 6.73
C ILE A 83 -9.68 3.37 7.31
N THR A 84 -8.90 2.73 6.44
CA THR A 84 -7.79 1.86 6.85
C THR A 84 -6.76 2.65 7.64
N GLY A 85 -6.33 3.82 7.18
CA GLY A 85 -5.37 4.67 7.89
C GLY A 85 -5.86 5.09 9.28
N VAL A 86 -7.15 5.45 9.41
CA VAL A 86 -7.79 5.75 10.70
C VAL A 86 -7.76 4.51 11.59
N TYR A 87 -8.13 3.35 11.08
CA TYR A 87 -8.08 2.10 11.85
C TYR A 87 -6.66 1.81 12.37
N PHE A 88 -5.64 1.82 11.50
CA PHE A 88 -4.25 1.61 11.90
C PHE A 88 -3.77 2.62 12.95
N TYR A 89 -4.18 3.89 12.84
CA TYR A 89 -3.84 4.90 13.82
C TYR A 89 -4.46 4.60 15.20
N PHE A 90 -5.75 4.24 15.24
CA PHE A 90 -6.47 4.03 16.50
C PHE A 90 -6.15 2.70 17.20
N PHE A 91 -5.81 1.65 16.44
CA PHE A 91 -5.68 0.29 16.98
C PHE A 91 -4.23 -0.24 17.00
N GLU A 92 -3.34 0.23 16.13
CA GLU A 92 -1.97 -0.30 16.05
C GLU A 92 -0.90 0.72 16.46
N ILE A 93 -0.82 1.86 15.77
CA ILE A 93 0.26 2.84 15.97
C ILE A 93 0.05 3.65 17.26
N GLY A 94 -1.21 3.99 17.54
CA GLY A 94 -1.59 4.76 18.72
C GLY A 94 -1.05 6.18 18.77
N TRP A 95 -1.26 6.81 19.91
CA TRP A 95 -0.71 8.11 20.28
C TRP A 95 0.20 7.98 21.50
N LYS A 96 0.94 9.05 21.83
CA LYS A 96 1.81 9.05 23.01
C LYS A 96 0.97 8.97 24.30
N ALA A 97 1.38 8.12 25.22
CA ALA A 97 0.74 7.98 26.53
C ALA A 97 1.04 9.21 27.41
N ASP A 98 0.07 9.59 28.23
CA ASP A 98 0.24 10.64 29.25
C ASP A 98 0.88 10.03 30.51
N SER A 99 1.73 10.80 31.18
CA SER A 99 2.37 10.31 32.41
C SER A 99 1.39 10.05 33.54
N LYS A 100 0.24 10.75 33.57
CA LYS A 100 -0.76 10.63 34.65
C LYS A 100 -1.54 9.33 34.60
N ASP A 101 -1.68 8.78 33.40
CA ASP A 101 -2.41 7.55 33.17
C ASP A 101 -1.51 6.31 33.33
N MET A 102 -0.22 6.52 33.66
CA MET A 102 0.79 5.50 33.87
C MET A 102 1.04 5.25 35.36
N ASN A 103 0.83 4.01 35.79
CA ASN A 103 1.35 3.52 37.05
C ASN A 103 2.74 2.92 36.85
N VAL A 104 3.68 3.23 37.74
CA VAL A 104 5.06 2.74 37.70
C VAL A 104 5.37 2.08 39.03
N GLU A 105 5.72 0.80 39.00
CA GLU A 105 6.09 0.02 40.17
C GLU A 105 7.49 -0.58 39.99
N TYR A 106 8.24 -0.68 41.09
CA TYR A 106 9.60 -1.20 41.08
C TYR A 106 9.65 -2.53 41.83
N SER A 107 10.29 -3.53 41.24
CA SER A 107 10.45 -4.83 41.86
C SER A 107 11.88 -5.33 41.68
N TYR A 108 12.40 -6.02 42.70
CA TYR A 108 13.70 -6.69 42.64
C TYR A 108 13.54 -8.16 42.97
N GLN A 109 13.86 -9.02 42.00
CA GLN A 109 13.80 -10.46 42.19
C GLN A 109 14.95 -11.14 41.45
N ASN A 110 15.57 -12.13 42.13
CA ASN A 110 16.59 -13.00 41.54
C ASN A 110 17.74 -12.26 40.82
N GLY A 111 18.21 -11.14 41.39
CA GLY A 111 19.30 -10.39 40.79
C GLY A 111 18.91 -9.49 39.62
N THR A 112 17.61 -9.31 39.35
CA THR A 112 17.10 -8.42 38.30
C THR A 112 16.27 -7.32 38.93
N LEU A 113 16.60 -6.07 38.59
CA LEU A 113 15.77 -4.91 38.90
C LEU A 113 14.77 -4.73 37.75
N THR A 114 13.49 -4.77 38.05
CA THR A 114 12.39 -4.64 37.09
C THR A 114 11.59 -3.39 37.38
N ILE A 115 11.24 -2.68 36.32
CA ILE A 115 10.34 -1.52 36.34
C ILE A 115 9.10 -1.92 35.56
N ASP A 116 7.98 -1.99 36.26
CA ASP A 116 6.68 -2.39 35.75
C ASP A 116 5.84 -1.13 35.46
N PHE A 117 5.32 -1.06 34.24
CA PHE A 117 4.51 0.03 33.72
C PHE A 117 3.10 -0.50 33.43
N GLU A 118 2.08 0.16 33.97
CA GLU A 118 0.69 -0.20 33.73
C GLU A 118 -0.16 1.01 33.39
N LEU A 119 -0.90 0.94 32.27
CA LEU A 119 -1.91 1.94 31.96
C LEU A 119 -3.15 1.73 32.81
N THR A 120 -3.54 2.80 33.51
CA THR A 120 -4.71 2.85 34.40
C THR A 120 -6.04 2.89 33.64
N ASP A 121 -6.02 3.31 32.37
CA ASP A 121 -7.21 3.42 31.53
C ASP A 121 -7.58 2.10 30.82
N GLY A 122 -6.77 1.05 30.99
CA GLY A 122 -6.96 -0.28 30.40
C GLY A 122 -6.73 -0.35 28.88
N ARG A 123 -6.19 0.71 28.26
CA ARG A 123 -5.78 0.69 26.85
C ARG A 123 -4.54 -0.18 26.66
N VAL A 124 -4.25 -0.47 25.39
CA VAL A 124 -3.07 -1.26 25.05
C VAL A 124 -1.83 -0.41 25.11
N LEU A 125 -0.86 -0.82 25.92
CA LEU A 125 0.43 -0.17 26.07
C LEU A 125 1.41 -0.70 25.03
N THR A 126 2.00 0.20 24.26
CA THR A 126 2.99 -0.08 23.22
C THR A 126 4.27 0.70 23.51
N PRO A 127 5.27 0.08 24.16
CA PRO A 127 6.54 0.72 24.44
C PRO A 127 7.44 0.68 23.21
N TRP A 128 8.20 1.74 23.00
CA TRP A 128 9.29 1.79 22.03
C TRP A 128 10.60 2.07 22.76
N ILE A 129 11.53 1.13 22.68
CA ILE A 129 12.73 1.10 23.52
C ILE A 129 13.97 1.24 22.63
N ILE A 130 14.80 2.24 22.91
CA ILE A 130 16.16 2.35 22.40
C ILE A 130 17.11 1.95 23.53
N ARG A 131 17.88 0.88 23.33
CA ARG A 131 18.96 0.50 24.23
C ARG A 131 20.27 1.10 23.72
N ASN A 132 20.90 1.98 24.50
CA ASN A 132 22.22 2.49 24.16
C ASN A 132 23.29 1.55 24.73
N LYS A 133 24.27 1.20 23.90
CA LYS A 133 25.39 0.31 24.28
C LYS A 133 26.66 1.08 24.68
N LYS A 134 26.58 2.41 24.81
CA LYS A 134 27.74 3.26 25.09
C LYS A 134 28.05 3.30 26.58
N ILE A 135 29.34 3.47 26.90
CA ILE A 135 29.87 3.68 28.25
C ILE A 135 29.38 5.02 28.86
N THR A 136 28.99 5.98 28.02
CA THR A 136 28.44 7.27 28.44
C THR A 136 27.12 7.54 27.69
N GLY A 137 26.00 7.51 28.43
CA GLY A 137 24.65 7.71 27.90
C GLY A 137 23.59 6.93 28.70
N PRO A 138 22.30 7.18 28.47
CA PRO A 138 21.22 6.50 29.20
C PRO A 138 21.21 5.00 28.89
N ALA A 139 21.03 4.16 29.91
CA ALA A 139 20.94 2.70 29.75
C ALA A 139 19.79 2.30 28.81
N ALA A 140 18.68 3.02 28.87
CA ALA A 140 17.57 2.89 27.93
C ALA A 140 16.80 4.22 27.78
N GLU A 141 16.27 4.45 26.59
CA GLU A 141 15.28 5.47 26.31
C GLU A 141 13.97 4.76 25.93
N ILE A 142 12.89 5.04 26.65
CA ILE A 142 11.60 4.37 26.47
C ILE A 142 10.55 5.42 26.15
N SER A 143 9.88 5.25 25.02
CA SER A 143 8.71 6.06 24.63
C SER A 143 7.45 5.23 24.75
N PHE A 144 6.44 5.75 25.43
CA PHE A 144 5.18 5.04 25.62
C PHE A 144 4.12 5.52 24.64
N ARG A 145 3.48 4.57 23.97
CA ARG A 145 2.30 4.80 23.13
C ARG A 145 1.14 3.96 23.63
N GLU A 146 -0.06 4.44 23.41
CA GLU A 146 -1.29 3.73 23.75
C GLU A 146 -2.25 3.70 22.56
N CYS A 147 -3.02 2.63 22.46
CA CYS A 147 -4.05 2.48 21.44
C CYS A 147 -5.24 1.67 21.97
N TYR A 148 -6.35 1.70 21.23
CA TYR A 148 -7.51 0.86 21.56
C TYR A 148 -7.21 -0.62 21.25
N SER A 149 -7.78 -1.50 22.05
CA SER A 149 -7.81 -2.94 21.75
C SER A 149 -8.72 -3.20 20.55
N SER A 150 -8.25 -4.01 19.61
CA SER A 150 -9.07 -4.53 18.51
C SER A 150 -9.60 -5.93 18.82
N ILE A 151 -10.65 -6.37 18.14
CA ILE A 151 -11.13 -7.76 18.20
C ILE A 151 -10.09 -8.72 17.59
N LEU A 152 -9.22 -8.21 16.72
CA LEU A 152 -8.13 -8.95 16.10
C LEU A 152 -6.82 -8.88 16.91
N ASP A 153 -6.86 -8.33 18.12
CA ASP A 153 -5.68 -8.09 18.95
C ASP A 153 -5.29 -9.34 19.74
N ASP A 154 -4.08 -9.84 19.51
CA ASP A 154 -3.53 -11.04 20.16
C ASP A 154 -2.39 -10.72 21.17
N ARG A 155 -2.27 -9.46 21.61
CA ARG A 155 -1.22 -8.95 22.54
C ARG A 155 -1.25 -9.53 23.97
N GLY A 156 -2.00 -10.61 24.19
CA GLY A 156 -1.98 -11.39 25.42
C GLY A 156 -2.98 -10.91 26.48
N LYS A 157 -2.84 -11.46 27.70
CA LYS A 157 -3.83 -11.30 28.79
C LYS A 157 -3.82 -9.92 29.45
N TYR A 158 -2.68 -9.24 29.44
CA TYR A 158 -2.48 -7.93 30.08
C TYR A 158 -1.84 -6.95 29.09
N PRO A 159 -2.57 -6.53 28.04
CA PRO A 159 -2.01 -5.68 26.99
C PRO A 159 -1.73 -4.25 27.48
N ASN A 160 -2.22 -3.87 28.66
CA ASN A 160 -1.99 -2.58 29.30
C ASN A 160 -0.70 -2.55 30.14
N GLN A 161 0.02 -3.67 30.26
CA GLN A 161 1.19 -3.81 31.12
C GLN A 161 2.48 -4.04 30.32
N PHE A 162 3.58 -3.44 30.78
CA PHE A 162 4.91 -3.61 30.22
C PHE A 162 5.98 -3.58 31.30
N SER A 163 6.91 -4.54 31.27
CA SER A 163 8.01 -4.64 32.24
C SER A 163 9.36 -4.44 31.55
N TRP A 164 10.19 -3.55 32.07
CA TRP A 164 11.59 -3.41 31.66
C TRP A 164 12.53 -3.81 32.80
N GLY A 165 13.41 -4.76 32.55
CA GLY A 165 14.35 -5.28 33.55
C GLY A 165 15.81 -5.08 33.15
N ILE A 166 16.66 -4.85 34.15
CA ILE A 166 18.11 -4.82 34.05
C ILE A 166 18.74 -5.72 35.10
N GLY A 167 19.77 -6.47 34.70
CA GLY A 167 20.54 -7.32 35.62
C GLY A 167 21.29 -6.46 36.63
N TYR A 168 21.18 -6.82 37.90
CA TYR A 168 21.83 -6.17 39.04
C TYR A 168 22.91 -7.05 39.69
N MET A 169 23.22 -8.21 39.08
CA MET A 169 24.25 -9.14 39.54
C MET A 169 25.30 -9.33 38.44
N ASP A 170 26.57 -9.42 38.83
CA ASP A 170 27.66 -9.80 37.94
C ASP A 170 27.65 -11.31 37.62
N GLU A 171 28.47 -11.76 36.66
CA GLU A 171 28.62 -13.18 36.30
C GLU A 171 29.09 -14.07 37.47
N LYS A 172 29.56 -13.46 38.57
CA LYS A 172 30.05 -14.12 39.78
C LYS A 172 29.02 -14.08 40.94
N GLY A 173 27.83 -13.51 40.71
CA GLY A 173 26.77 -13.39 41.70
C GLY A 173 26.96 -12.26 42.72
N ASN A 174 27.82 -11.27 42.46
CA ASN A 174 27.94 -10.08 43.29
C ASN A 174 26.98 -8.99 42.78
N VAL A 175 26.42 -8.22 43.71
CA VAL A 175 25.59 -7.05 43.39
C VAL A 175 26.43 -6.01 42.63
N MET A 176 26.00 -5.66 41.41
CA MET A 176 26.60 -4.57 40.64
C MET A 176 26.20 -3.24 41.27
N LYS A 177 27.16 -2.37 41.57
CA LYS A 177 26.84 -0.99 41.97
C LYS A 177 26.50 -0.18 40.72
N PHE A 178 25.25 0.27 40.61
CA PHE A 178 24.90 1.29 39.63
C PHE A 178 25.66 2.57 39.96
N SER A 179 26.27 3.18 38.95
CA SER A 179 26.92 4.49 39.04
C SER A 179 25.87 5.60 39.01
N GLU A 180 26.26 6.82 39.36
CA GLU A 180 25.41 8.01 39.19
C GLU A 180 25.09 8.29 37.70
N ASP A 181 25.89 7.71 36.79
CA ASP A 181 25.71 7.81 35.34
C ASP A 181 24.72 6.78 34.77
N ASP A 182 24.23 5.84 35.60
CA ASP A 182 23.28 4.81 35.17
C ASP A 182 21.84 5.28 35.34
N PHE A 183 21.29 5.86 34.27
CA PHE A 183 19.92 6.37 34.22
C PHE A 183 19.16 5.91 32.98
N ILE A 184 17.84 5.91 33.07
CA ILE A 184 16.92 5.71 31.95
C ILE A 184 16.11 6.98 31.70
N ILE A 185 15.67 7.16 30.46
CA ILE A 185 14.82 8.28 30.07
C ILE A 185 13.47 7.74 29.63
N LEU A 186 12.40 8.27 30.23
CA LEU A 186 11.02 7.99 29.90
C LEU A 186 10.42 9.16 29.14
N HIS A 187 9.93 8.92 27.94
CA HIS A 187 9.26 9.92 27.11
C HIS A 187 7.75 9.70 27.15
N PHE A 188 7.07 10.61 27.83
CA PHE A 188 5.62 10.74 27.80
C PHE A 188 5.19 11.83 26.81
N LYS A 189 3.88 11.95 26.63
CA LYS A 189 3.27 13.02 25.82
C LYS A 189 3.50 14.40 26.43
N ASP A 190 3.38 14.48 27.75
CA ASP A 190 3.35 15.72 28.55
C ASP A 190 4.72 16.09 29.12
N LYS A 191 5.56 15.10 29.43
CA LYS A 191 6.92 15.33 29.98
C LYS A 191 7.91 14.25 29.55
N THR A 192 9.19 14.56 29.77
CA THR A 192 10.27 13.58 29.76
C THR A 192 10.78 13.44 31.18
N GLU A 193 10.86 12.22 31.70
CA GLU A 193 11.39 11.92 33.02
C GLU A 193 12.70 11.15 32.92
N THR A 194 13.62 11.45 33.82
CA THR A 194 14.88 10.74 33.95
C THR A 194 14.88 10.03 35.28
N ILE A 195 15.08 8.71 35.26
CA ILE A 195 15.10 7.88 36.45
C ILE A 195 16.50 7.30 36.59
N TYR A 196 17.13 7.58 37.73
CA TYR A 196 18.44 7.04 38.08
C TYR A 196 18.27 5.68 38.75
N LEU A 197 18.99 4.67 38.27
CA LEU A 197 18.85 3.30 38.78
C LEU A 197 19.25 3.19 40.26
N GLN A 198 20.19 4.02 40.70
CA GLN A 198 20.59 4.12 42.11
C GLN A 198 19.45 4.58 43.04
N ASP A 199 18.52 5.41 42.56
CA ASP A 199 17.45 5.94 43.39
C ASP A 199 16.37 4.89 43.60
N ILE A 200 16.12 4.06 42.58
CA ILE A 200 15.26 2.87 42.71
C ILE A 200 15.85 1.88 43.72
N VAL A 201 17.16 1.63 43.66
CA VAL A 201 17.84 0.74 44.62
C VAL A 201 17.70 1.26 46.05
N LYS A 202 17.88 2.57 46.26
CA LYS A 202 17.67 3.21 47.58
C LYS A 202 16.23 3.06 48.07
N GLU A 203 15.25 3.26 47.19
CA GLU A 203 13.82 3.14 47.51
C GLU A 203 13.46 1.70 47.90
N LEU A 204 14.00 0.72 47.18
CA LEU A 204 13.82 -0.70 47.48
C LEU A 204 14.66 -1.19 48.68
N SER A 205 15.54 -0.34 49.24
CA SER A 205 16.43 -0.64 50.37
C SER A 205 17.35 -1.85 50.15
N ILE A 206 17.93 -1.96 48.95
CA ILE A 206 18.79 -3.08 48.51
C ILE A 206 20.24 -2.61 48.33
#